data_AF-A0A3R7DWU5-F1
#
_entry.id   AF-A0A3R7DWU5-F1
#
_cell.length_a   1.000
_cell.length_b   1.000
_cell.length_c   1.000
_cell.angle_alpha   90.00
_cell.angle_beta   90.00
_cell.angle_gamma   90.00
#
_symmetry.space_group_name_H-M   'P 1'
#
loop_
_entity.id
_entity.type
_entity.pdbx_description
1 polymer ?
#
loop_
_entity_poly.entity_id
_entity_poly.type
_entity_poly.pdbx_seq_one_letter_code
_entity_poly.pdbx_strand_id
1 'polypeptide(L)'
;MQCECDASGRTWPANTVKDLRRAEQNWRQCSQGPIAGRAPLLETPLNLTGNMRRLLLAALAATSFVTGVHAQSNAPGPLVTPSGNLQFVRVDRDFVGMLDKEIFDRFSASTLTHFDEVGNENDSVTRTLVQTDSGPVLYDFRRQPPLVQRTGKRMTVKRVFWQDDEVVMQSSEGWFRFKRSVLTKLQSSTTTYH
;
A
#
# COMPACT_ATOMS: atom_id res chain seq x y z
N MET A 1 43.63 -10.86 1.98
CA MET A 1 42.30 -10.34 1.59
C MET A 1 42.22 -8.90 2.08
N GLN A 2 43.02 -8.03 1.47
CA GLN A 2 42.68 -7.08 0.40
C GLN A 2 42.20 -5.76 1.01
N CYS A 3 43.18 -4.93 1.33
CA CYS A 3 43.03 -3.50 1.55
C CYS A 3 42.95 -2.82 0.18
N GLU A 4 41.97 -1.96 -0.04
CA GLU A 4 41.97 -1.02 -1.15
C GLU A 4 42.37 0.36 -0.61
N CYS A 5 43.53 0.82 -1.07
CA CYS A 5 44.09 2.14 -0.77
C CYS A 5 43.74 3.09 -1.91
N ASP A 6 43.20 4.27 -1.57
CA ASP A 6 43.10 5.40 -2.50
C ASP A 6 44.22 6.43 -2.21
N ALA A 7 44.63 7.15 -3.25
CA ALA A 7 45.91 7.83 -3.45
C ALA A 7 46.16 9.12 -2.62
N SER A 8 45.67 9.20 -1.37
CA SER A 8 45.99 10.35 -0.50
C SER A 8 46.11 10.07 1.01
N GLY A 9 46.09 8.80 1.43
CA GLY A 9 46.67 8.38 2.72
C GLY A 9 46.18 9.11 3.98
N ARG A 10 44.90 9.48 4.09
CA ARG A 10 44.33 10.03 5.34
C ARG A 10 43.05 9.31 5.78
N THR A 11 43.10 8.75 6.98
CA THR A 11 41.97 8.20 7.73
C THR A 11 41.13 9.34 8.31
N TRP A 12 39.81 9.32 8.11
CA TRP A 12 38.90 10.28 8.73
C TRP A 12 38.12 9.62 9.88
N PRO A 13 38.07 10.23 11.08
CA PRO A 13 37.15 9.80 12.11
C PRO A 13 35.74 10.28 11.78
N ALA A 14 34.76 9.41 12.00
CA ALA A 14 33.35 9.79 12.01
C ALA A 14 33.11 10.81 13.12
N ASN A 15 32.65 12.01 12.77
CA ASN A 15 31.64 12.78 13.48
C ASN A 15 31.48 14.18 12.87
N THR A 16 30.25 14.68 12.91
CA THR A 16 29.79 16.08 12.79
C THR A 16 29.10 16.48 11.46
N VAL A 17 27.85 16.93 11.63
CA VAL A 17 26.77 17.26 10.67
C VAL A 17 27.07 18.49 9.77
N LYS A 18 28.33 18.84 9.50
CA LYS A 18 28.69 20.03 8.71
C LYS A 18 29.09 19.76 7.24
N ASP A 19 29.23 18.50 6.82
CA ASP A 19 29.73 18.17 5.47
C ASP A 19 28.67 17.99 4.37
N LEU A 20 27.38 17.95 4.71
CA LEU A 20 26.33 17.74 3.70
C LEU A 20 26.04 18.96 2.82
N ARG A 21 26.38 20.18 3.24
CA ARG A 21 26.22 21.38 2.40
C ARG A 21 27.36 21.62 1.40
N ARG A 22 28.48 20.92 1.53
CA ARG A 22 29.63 21.07 0.63
C ARG A 22 29.58 20.12 -0.57
N ALA A 23 28.85 19.01 -0.44
CA ALA A 23 28.63 18.04 -1.52
C ALA A 23 27.62 18.51 -2.59
N GLU A 24 26.68 19.39 -2.24
CA GLU A 24 25.68 19.91 -3.21
C GLU A 24 26.20 21.04 -4.11
N GLN A 25 27.27 21.74 -3.74
CA GLN A 25 27.82 22.84 -4.54
C GLN A 25 28.72 22.36 -5.70
N ASN A 26 29.30 21.16 -5.61
CA ASN A 26 30.20 20.63 -6.64
C ASN A 26 29.46 20.02 -7.85
N TRP A 27 28.17 19.67 -7.73
CA TRP A 27 27.40 19.10 -8.84
C TRP A 27 26.91 20.14 -9.87
N ARG A 28 26.82 21.42 -9.50
CA ARG A 28 26.36 22.48 -10.42
C ARG A 28 27.47 23.07 -11.31
N GLN A 29 28.70 22.60 -11.17
CA GLN A 29 29.86 23.15 -11.89
C GLN A 29 30.38 22.26 -13.03
N CYS A 30 29.79 21.08 -13.24
CA CYS A 30 30.12 20.17 -14.35
C CYS A 30 29.12 20.19 -15.52
N SER A 31 28.11 21.07 -15.53
CA SER A 31 27.06 21.07 -16.58
C SER A 31 27.10 22.26 -17.55
N GLN A 32 28.23 22.97 -17.68
CA GLN A 32 28.35 24.11 -18.61
C GLN A 32 29.59 23.95 -19.51
N GLY A 33 29.43 23.23 -20.62
CA GLY A 33 30.34 23.28 -21.76
C GLY A 33 29.87 24.35 -22.76
N PRO A 34 30.78 25.10 -23.42
CA PRO A 34 30.42 26.24 -24.25
C PRO A 34 29.97 25.86 -25.66
N ILE A 35 28.97 26.60 -26.16
CA ILE A 35 28.51 26.61 -27.56
C ILE A 35 29.35 27.62 -28.35
N ALA A 36 30.03 27.18 -29.40
CA ALA A 36 30.49 28.04 -30.49
C ALA A 36 30.65 27.23 -31.78
N GLY A 37 29.98 27.64 -32.86
CA GLY A 37 30.18 27.03 -34.19
C GLY A 37 29.07 27.26 -35.21
N ARG A 38 29.10 28.46 -35.81
CA ARG A 38 28.37 29.02 -36.97
C ARG A 38 27.95 28.06 -38.13
N ALA A 39 26.80 28.40 -38.74
CA ALA A 39 26.18 27.82 -39.95
C ALA A 39 26.97 28.06 -41.28
N PRO A 40 26.61 27.41 -42.42
CA PRO A 40 25.52 27.94 -43.27
C PRO A 40 24.63 26.91 -44.02
N LEU A 41 23.54 27.46 -44.58
CA LEU A 41 22.49 26.93 -45.47
C LEU A 41 22.94 25.94 -46.57
N LEU A 42 22.13 24.90 -46.84
CA LEU A 42 21.66 24.57 -48.19
C LEU A 42 20.47 23.56 -48.14
N GLU A 43 19.34 24.02 -48.66
CA GLU A 43 18.31 23.33 -49.47
C GLU A 43 17.81 21.89 -49.13
N THR A 44 16.49 21.83 -48.95
CA THR A 44 15.61 20.66 -49.14
C THR A 44 15.87 19.92 -50.46
N PRO A 45 15.64 18.60 -50.51
CA PRO A 45 14.37 18.20 -51.10
C PRO A 45 13.66 17.06 -50.37
N LEU A 46 12.33 17.20 -50.32
CA LEU A 46 11.38 16.12 -50.07
C LEU A 46 11.65 14.98 -51.03
N ASN A 47 11.95 13.79 -50.51
CA ASN A 47 11.88 12.55 -51.28
C ASN A 47 10.91 11.59 -50.60
N LEU A 48 9.69 11.61 -51.13
CA LEU A 48 8.64 10.64 -50.92
C LEU A 48 9.03 9.39 -51.71
N THR A 49 9.17 8.22 -51.08
CA THR A 49 8.87 6.86 -51.61
C THR A 49 9.64 5.81 -50.81
N GLY A 50 8.93 4.85 -50.20
CA GLY A 50 9.56 3.63 -49.69
C GLY A 50 8.80 2.91 -48.57
N ASN A 51 7.66 2.31 -48.90
CA ASN A 51 7.01 1.32 -48.05
C ASN A 51 7.91 0.08 -47.88
N MET A 52 8.25 -0.29 -46.64
CA MET A 52 7.91 -1.60 -46.04
C MET A 52 8.50 -1.80 -44.64
N ARG A 53 7.60 -2.07 -43.69
CA ARG A 53 7.78 -2.89 -42.47
C ARG A 53 9.05 -2.64 -41.64
N ARG A 54 8.87 -1.93 -40.52
CA ARG A 54 9.14 -2.44 -39.16
C ARG A 54 8.96 -1.33 -38.12
N LEU A 55 8.17 -1.65 -37.09
CA LEU A 55 8.37 -1.27 -35.68
C LEU A 55 8.26 0.26 -35.41
N LEU A 56 7.37 0.77 -34.58
CA LEU A 56 7.17 0.41 -33.18
C LEU A 56 5.81 0.90 -32.70
N LEU A 57 5.07 -0.01 -32.07
CA LEU A 57 4.01 0.26 -31.11
C LEU A 57 4.64 0.89 -29.86
N ALA A 58 4.05 1.99 -29.37
CA ALA A 58 4.12 2.36 -27.96
C ALA A 58 2.91 3.25 -27.63
N ALA A 59 1.75 2.63 -27.47
CA ALA A 59 0.62 3.26 -26.80
C ALA A 59 0.91 3.27 -25.30
N LEU A 60 1.12 4.44 -24.71
CA LEU A 60 1.24 4.60 -23.26
C LEU A 60 -0.10 5.08 -22.70
N ALA A 61 -1.03 4.15 -22.49
CA ALA A 61 -2.21 4.40 -21.68
C ALA A 61 -1.78 4.32 -20.21
N ALA A 62 -1.54 5.48 -19.58
CA ALA A 62 -1.37 5.56 -18.14
C ALA A 62 -2.75 5.37 -17.48
N THR A 63 -3.10 4.12 -17.16
CA THR A 63 -4.26 3.84 -16.32
C THR A 63 -3.90 4.19 -14.88
N SER A 64 -4.35 5.36 -14.42
CA SER A 64 -4.33 5.74 -13.02
C SER A 64 -5.25 4.80 -12.23
N PHE A 65 -4.69 3.77 -11.60
CA PHE A 65 -5.44 2.97 -10.64
C PHE A 65 -5.67 3.83 -9.39
N VAL A 66 -6.93 4.07 -9.06
CA VAL A 66 -7.34 4.65 -7.78
C VAL A 66 -7.09 3.57 -6.74
N THR A 67 -6.00 3.72 -6.00
CA THR A 67 -5.58 2.79 -4.96
C THR A 67 -6.16 3.33 -3.67
N GLY A 68 -7.40 2.89 -3.40
CA GLY A 68 -8.17 3.31 -2.25
C GLY A 68 -7.50 2.77 -1.00
N VAL A 69 -6.80 3.64 -0.27
CA VAL A 69 -6.53 3.41 1.15
C VAL A 69 -7.89 3.30 1.81
N HIS A 70 -8.40 2.08 1.96
CA HIS A 70 -9.70 1.87 2.54
C HIS A 70 -9.69 2.38 3.98
N ALA A 71 -10.63 3.27 4.25
CA ALA A 71 -10.61 4.13 5.41
C ALA A 71 -10.74 3.30 6.69
N GLN A 72 -9.78 3.46 7.59
CA GLN A 72 -9.99 3.14 8.99
C GLN A 72 -11.24 3.89 9.47
N SER A 73 -12.17 3.16 10.07
CA SER A 73 -13.42 3.69 10.59
C SER A 73 -13.62 3.24 12.04
N ASN A 74 -14.42 4.03 12.74
CA ASN A 74 -14.93 3.76 14.08
C ASN A 74 -16.46 3.87 14.11
N ALA A 75 -17.10 3.89 12.94
CA ALA A 75 -18.54 4.03 12.81
C ALA A 75 -19.22 2.74 13.27
N PRO A 76 -20.18 2.80 14.21
CA PRO A 76 -20.88 1.61 14.67
C PRO A 76 -21.87 1.04 13.63
N GLY A 77 -22.03 1.68 12.47
CA GLY A 77 -23.03 1.33 11.46
C GLY A 77 -24.35 2.09 11.59
N PRO A 78 -25.40 1.70 10.84
CA PRO A 78 -25.45 0.53 9.98
C PRO A 78 -24.55 0.66 8.74
N LEU A 79 -23.83 -0.41 8.40
CA LEU A 79 -23.06 -0.56 7.17
C LEU A 79 -23.77 -1.59 6.29
N VAL A 80 -24.05 -1.25 5.03
CA VAL A 80 -24.70 -2.16 4.09
C VAL A 80 -23.72 -3.25 3.70
N THR A 81 -24.09 -4.52 3.88
CA THR A 81 -23.30 -5.68 3.43
C THR A 81 -24.17 -6.62 2.59
N PRO A 82 -23.58 -7.51 1.76
CA PRO A 82 -24.35 -8.52 1.04
C PRO A 82 -25.13 -9.49 1.96
N SER A 83 -24.72 -9.62 3.22
CA SER A 83 -25.36 -10.50 4.20
C SER A 83 -26.34 -9.77 5.15
N GLY A 84 -26.64 -8.50 4.90
CA GLY A 84 -27.50 -7.67 5.75
C GLY A 84 -26.83 -6.40 6.25
N ASN A 85 -27.50 -5.67 7.15
CA ASN A 85 -26.97 -4.44 7.73
C ASN A 85 -26.08 -4.75 8.93
N LEU A 86 -24.78 -4.48 8.80
CA LEU A 86 -23.78 -4.66 9.85
C LEU A 86 -23.88 -3.50 10.86
N GLN A 87 -23.94 -3.85 12.13
CA GLN A 87 -23.87 -2.90 13.24
C GLN A 87 -22.95 -3.43 14.35
N PHE A 88 -22.14 -2.54 14.92
CA PHE A 88 -21.36 -2.81 16.12
C PHE A 88 -21.98 -2.08 17.31
N VAL A 89 -22.37 -2.84 18.33
CA VAL A 89 -23.00 -2.28 19.53
C VAL A 89 -22.09 -2.53 20.73
N ARG A 90 -21.82 -1.48 21.50
CA ARG A 90 -21.11 -1.60 22.78
C ARG A 90 -22.06 -2.21 23.82
N VAL A 91 -21.63 -3.31 24.43
CA VAL A 91 -22.33 -3.96 25.56
C VAL A 91 -21.30 -4.15 26.68
N ASP A 92 -21.42 -3.35 27.73
CA ASP A 92 -20.44 -3.26 28.82
C ASP A 92 -19.00 -2.98 28.30
N ARG A 93 -18.10 -3.94 28.48
CA ARG A 93 -16.70 -3.86 28.05
C ARG A 93 -16.46 -4.45 26.66
N ASP A 94 -17.47 -5.11 26.10
CA ASP A 94 -17.37 -5.79 24.82
C ASP A 94 -18.13 -5.03 23.73
N PHE A 95 -17.82 -5.38 22.48
CA PHE A 95 -18.64 -5.07 21.34
C PHE A 95 -19.32 -6.33 20.83
N VAL A 96 -20.52 -6.13 20.31
CA VAL A 96 -21.33 -7.16 19.66
C VAL A 96 -21.48 -6.77 18.20
N GLY A 97 -21.10 -7.69 17.31
CA GLY A 97 -21.37 -7.59 15.89
C GLY A 97 -22.77 -8.13 15.60
N MET A 98 -23.59 -7.32 14.95
CA MET A 98 -24.96 -7.63 14.58
C MET A 98 -25.16 -7.52 13.07
N LEU A 99 -25.92 -8.45 12.50
CA LEU A 99 -26.44 -8.38 11.12
C LEU A 99 -27.95 -8.43 11.17
N ASP A 100 -28.61 -7.44 10.58
CA ASP A 100 -30.08 -7.33 10.58
C ASP A 100 -30.73 -7.55 11.96
N LYS A 101 -30.02 -7.07 13.00
CA LYS A 101 -30.36 -7.16 14.44
C LYS A 101 -30.06 -8.50 15.11
N GLU A 102 -29.53 -9.49 14.40
CA GLU A 102 -29.07 -10.74 14.98
C GLU A 102 -27.59 -10.67 15.36
N ILE A 103 -27.26 -11.16 16.55
CA ILE A 103 -25.88 -11.22 17.01
C ILE A 103 -25.15 -12.35 16.27
N PHE A 104 -24.07 -12.02 15.56
CA PHE A 104 -23.22 -13.03 14.92
C PHE A 104 -21.85 -13.16 15.60
N ASP A 105 -21.40 -12.14 16.33
CA ASP A 105 -20.13 -12.20 17.06
C ASP A 105 -20.11 -11.30 18.31
N ARG A 106 -19.22 -11.64 19.26
CA ARG A 106 -18.87 -10.80 20.41
C ARG A 106 -17.37 -10.78 20.60
N PHE A 107 -16.80 -9.60 20.82
CA PHE A 107 -15.37 -9.41 21.01
C PHE A 107 -15.07 -8.27 21.99
N SER A 108 -13.95 -8.39 22.71
CA SER A 108 -13.46 -7.33 23.60
C SER A 108 -12.55 -6.37 22.84
N ALA A 109 -12.80 -5.08 23.01
CA ALA A 109 -11.94 -4.00 22.52
C ALA A 109 -12.14 -2.75 23.36
N SER A 110 -11.08 -1.99 23.62
CA SER A 110 -11.19 -0.69 24.27
C SER A 110 -12.00 0.31 23.43
N THR A 111 -11.69 0.39 22.13
CA THR A 111 -12.32 1.28 21.15
C THR A 111 -12.66 0.48 19.90
N LEU A 112 -13.81 0.76 19.28
CA LEU A 112 -14.15 0.20 17.99
C LEU A 112 -13.22 0.78 16.93
N THR A 113 -12.44 -0.07 16.27
CA THR A 113 -11.62 0.31 15.12
C THR A 113 -11.72 -0.79 14.09
N HIS A 114 -12.14 -0.44 12.90
CA HIS A 114 -12.31 -1.38 11.81
C HIS A 114 -11.82 -0.78 10.49
N PHE A 115 -11.52 -1.66 9.54
CA PHE A 115 -11.12 -1.32 8.18
C PHE A 115 -12.09 -2.05 7.28
N ASP A 116 -12.68 -1.37 6.30
CA ASP A 116 -13.75 -1.92 5.49
C ASP A 116 -13.29 -2.07 4.04
N GLU A 117 -13.49 -3.24 3.46
CA GLU A 117 -13.44 -3.40 2.02
C GLU A 117 -14.80 -3.01 1.45
N VAL A 118 -14.81 -1.97 0.62
CA VAL A 118 -16.00 -1.56 -0.11
C VAL A 118 -15.98 -2.26 -1.47
N GLY A 119 -17.02 -3.05 -1.75
CA GLY A 119 -17.21 -3.71 -3.02
C GLY A 119 -17.52 -2.72 -4.15
N ASN A 120 -17.21 -3.12 -5.38
CA ASN A 120 -17.43 -2.27 -6.56
C ASN A 120 -18.92 -2.02 -6.87
N GLU A 121 -19.81 -2.86 -6.34
CA GLU A 121 -21.25 -2.76 -6.54
C GLU A 121 -21.89 -2.13 -5.28
N ASN A 122 -22.45 -0.93 -5.46
CA ASN A 122 -23.31 -0.22 -4.51
C ASN A 122 -22.68 0.22 -3.18
N ASP A 123 -21.36 0.46 -3.15
CA ASP A 123 -20.63 0.88 -1.95
C ASP A 123 -20.85 -0.04 -0.73
N SER A 124 -21.21 -1.31 -0.99
CA SER A 124 -21.48 -2.29 0.06
C SER A 124 -20.17 -2.81 0.66
N VAL A 125 -20.13 -2.98 1.98
CA VAL A 125 -18.98 -3.54 2.69
C VAL A 125 -18.98 -5.05 2.52
N THR A 126 -17.98 -5.58 1.81
CA THR A 126 -17.84 -7.02 1.52
C THR A 126 -17.03 -7.76 2.58
N ARG A 127 -16.02 -7.09 3.14
CA ARG A 127 -15.17 -7.60 4.21
C ARG A 127 -14.88 -6.48 5.21
N THR A 128 -14.74 -6.83 6.48
CA THR A 128 -14.30 -5.90 7.53
C THR A 128 -13.23 -6.54 8.39
N LEU A 129 -12.13 -5.83 8.64
CA LEU A 129 -11.11 -6.22 9.61
C LEU A 129 -11.30 -5.38 10.88
N VAL A 130 -11.67 -6.00 11.99
CA VAL A 130 -11.84 -5.33 13.28
C VAL A 130 -10.62 -5.55 14.17
N GLN A 131 -10.12 -4.45 14.75
CA GLN A 131 -9.10 -4.50 15.79
C GLN A 131 -9.74 -4.89 17.12
N THR A 132 -9.28 -5.99 17.73
CA THR A 132 -9.73 -6.45 19.05
C THR A 132 -8.55 -6.58 20.02
N ASP A 133 -8.83 -6.81 21.30
CA ASP A 133 -7.81 -7.00 22.33
C ASP A 133 -7.00 -8.29 22.12
N SER A 134 -7.62 -9.31 21.50
CA SER A 134 -6.98 -10.60 21.19
C SER A 134 -6.25 -10.61 19.85
N GLY A 135 -6.35 -9.53 19.08
CA GLY A 135 -5.80 -9.40 17.72
C GLY A 135 -6.88 -9.12 16.67
N PRO A 136 -6.48 -8.86 15.42
CA PRO A 136 -7.45 -8.58 14.35
C PRO A 136 -8.40 -9.75 14.07
N VAL A 137 -9.65 -9.43 13.75
CA VAL A 137 -10.69 -10.37 13.32
C VAL A 137 -11.20 -9.94 11.96
N LEU A 138 -11.18 -10.85 10.99
CA LEU A 138 -11.71 -10.66 9.65
C LEU A 138 -13.13 -11.21 9.59
N TYR A 139 -14.07 -10.36 9.21
CA TYR A 139 -15.43 -10.72 8.82
C TYR A 139 -15.56 -10.67 7.30
N ASP A 140 -16.09 -11.73 6.70
CA ASP A 140 -16.39 -11.81 5.27
C ASP A 140 -17.91 -12.03 5.09
N PHE A 141 -18.56 -11.00 4.54
CA PHE A 141 -20.02 -10.90 4.39
C PHE A 141 -20.50 -11.34 3.00
N ARG A 142 -19.63 -11.93 2.18
CA ARG A 142 -20.00 -12.45 0.85
C ARG A 142 -20.75 -13.78 0.92
N ARG A 143 -20.90 -14.35 2.11
CA ARG A 143 -21.59 -15.62 2.37
C ARG A 143 -22.53 -15.47 3.57
N GLN A 144 -23.60 -16.26 3.57
CA GLN A 144 -24.54 -16.33 4.68
C GLN A 144 -24.54 -17.76 5.26
N PRO A 145 -24.17 -17.96 6.55
CA PRO A 145 -23.74 -16.95 7.52
C PRO A 145 -22.35 -16.36 7.19
N PRO A 146 -22.02 -15.17 7.72
CA PRO A 146 -20.72 -14.55 7.52
C PRO A 146 -19.59 -15.43 8.04
N LEU A 147 -18.45 -15.38 7.35
CA LEU A 147 -17.27 -16.08 7.79
C LEU A 147 -16.46 -15.21 8.75
N VAL A 148 -16.25 -15.70 9.96
CA VAL A 148 -15.46 -15.04 11.00
C VAL A 148 -14.11 -15.72 11.16
N GLN A 149 -13.01 -14.99 10.92
CA GLN A 149 -11.65 -15.51 11.05
C GLN A 149 -10.82 -14.68 12.02
N ARG A 150 -10.36 -15.30 13.10
CA ARG A 150 -9.52 -14.65 14.13
C ARG A 150 -8.06 -14.91 13.82
N THR A 151 -7.23 -13.86 13.83
CA THR A 151 -5.79 -14.01 13.63
C THR A 151 -5.08 -14.69 14.82
N GLY A 152 -5.64 -14.57 16.02
CA GLY A 152 -5.08 -15.12 17.27
C GLY A 152 -3.76 -14.48 17.73
N LYS A 153 -3.25 -13.49 16.99
CA LYS A 153 -2.03 -12.77 17.33
C LYS A 153 -2.37 -11.32 17.68
N ARG A 154 -2.05 -10.94 18.92
CA ARG A 154 -2.15 -9.56 19.35
C ARG A 154 -1.18 -8.68 18.56
N MET A 155 -1.73 -7.70 17.85
CA MET A 155 -0.99 -6.67 17.12
C MET A 155 -1.88 -5.46 16.91
N THR A 156 -1.28 -4.30 16.67
CA THR A 156 -1.99 -3.09 16.26
C THR A 156 -1.84 -2.90 14.75
N VAL A 157 -2.97 -2.92 14.04
CA VAL A 157 -3.03 -2.69 12.60
C VAL A 157 -3.05 -1.18 12.34
N LYS A 158 -2.11 -0.71 11.52
CA LYS A 158 -1.99 0.69 11.10
C LYS A 158 -2.65 0.94 9.76
N ARG A 159 -2.54 -0.03 8.85
CA ARG A 159 -3.09 0.03 7.48
C ARG A 159 -3.51 -1.36 7.04
N VAL A 160 -4.50 -1.40 6.18
CA VAL A 160 -5.02 -2.61 5.56
C VAL A 160 -5.03 -2.43 4.06
N PHE A 161 -4.64 -3.48 3.34
CA PHE A 161 -4.72 -3.58 1.90
C PHE A 161 -5.47 -4.86 1.56
N TRP A 162 -6.55 -4.70 0.80
CA TRP A 162 -7.45 -5.77 0.41
C TRP A 162 -7.03 -6.34 -0.94
N GLN A 163 -6.91 -7.66 -1.04
CA GLN A 163 -6.61 -8.33 -2.30
C GLN A 163 -7.42 -9.63 -2.37
N ASP A 164 -8.26 -9.80 -3.38
CA ASP A 164 -8.99 -11.04 -3.67
C ASP A 164 -9.51 -11.80 -2.41
N ASP A 165 -8.79 -12.85 -1.99
CA ASP A 165 -9.09 -13.72 -0.84
C ASP A 165 -8.15 -13.52 0.36
N GLU A 166 -7.27 -12.51 0.33
CA GLU A 166 -6.37 -12.16 1.41
C GLU A 166 -6.50 -10.70 1.87
N VAL A 167 -5.96 -10.46 3.06
CA VAL A 167 -5.82 -9.13 3.63
C VAL A 167 -4.38 -8.95 4.10
N VAL A 168 -3.77 -7.85 3.67
CA VAL A 168 -2.42 -7.48 4.06
C VAL A 168 -2.48 -6.35 5.07
N MET A 169 -1.86 -6.55 6.22
CA MET A 169 -1.87 -5.65 7.35
C MET A 169 -0.47 -5.08 7.57
N GLN A 170 -0.39 -3.77 7.72
CA GLN A 170 0.79 -3.10 8.22
C GLN A 170 0.68 -2.94 9.73
N SER A 171 1.69 -3.36 10.48
CA SER A 171 1.82 -3.13 11.92
C SER A 171 3.16 -2.49 12.26
N SER A 172 3.43 -2.21 13.54
CA SER A 172 4.77 -1.81 14.00
C SER A 172 5.83 -2.91 13.82
N GLU A 173 5.44 -4.18 13.88
CA GLU A 173 6.36 -5.33 13.75
C GLU A 173 6.71 -5.67 12.29
N GLY A 174 6.11 -4.96 11.34
CA GLY A 174 6.22 -5.19 9.90
C GLY A 174 4.88 -5.57 9.27
N TRP A 175 4.98 -6.24 8.12
CA TRP A 175 3.85 -6.59 7.28
C TRP A 175 3.39 -8.02 7.53
N PHE A 176 2.07 -8.22 7.52
CA PHE A 176 1.43 -9.51 7.75
C PHE A 176 0.40 -9.77 6.66
N ARG A 177 0.35 -10.99 6.17
CA ARG A 177 -0.66 -11.47 5.22
C ARG A 177 -1.56 -12.45 5.94
N PHE A 178 -2.86 -12.24 5.86
CA PHE A 178 -3.87 -13.14 6.41
C PHE A 178 -4.74 -13.67 5.29
N LYS A 179 -4.69 -14.98 5.08
CA LYS A 179 -5.40 -15.68 4.00
C LYS A 179 -5.87 -17.02 4.53
N ARG A 180 -7.16 -17.32 4.37
CA ARG A 180 -7.75 -18.62 4.77
C ARG A 180 -7.35 -19.03 6.19
N SER A 181 -7.51 -18.12 7.14
CA SER A 181 -7.15 -18.29 8.56
C SER A 181 -5.66 -18.47 8.87
N VAL A 182 -4.76 -18.32 7.90
CA VAL A 182 -3.31 -18.40 8.11
C VAL A 182 -2.70 -17.00 8.12
N LEU A 183 -2.04 -16.66 9.23
CA LEU A 183 -1.29 -15.42 9.39
C LEU A 183 0.20 -15.63 9.10
N THR A 184 0.72 -14.98 8.07
CA THR A 184 2.14 -15.06 7.66
C THR A 184 2.81 -13.70 7.82
N LYS A 185 3.96 -13.65 8.50
CA LYS A 185 4.81 -12.46 8.50
C LYS A 185 5.57 -12.36 7.18
N LEU A 186 5.52 -11.21 6.53
CA LEU A 186 6.22 -10.97 5.26
C LEU A 186 7.67 -10.51 5.55
N GLN A 187 8.64 -11.11 4.86
CA GLN A 187 10.08 -10.88 5.08
C GLN A 187 10.64 -9.70 4.27
N SER A 188 9.98 -9.31 3.18
CA SER A 188 10.35 -8.16 2.37
C SER A 188 9.08 -7.63 1.70
N SER A 189 8.71 -6.37 1.96
CA SER A 189 7.59 -5.72 1.28
C SER A 189 8.09 -5.07 -0.02
N THR A 190 8.68 -5.87 -0.93
CA THR A 190 8.94 -5.37 -2.29
C THR A 190 7.65 -5.25 -3.08
N THR A 191 6.58 -5.89 -2.61
CA THR A 191 5.22 -5.72 -3.12
C THR A 191 4.68 -4.38 -2.65
N THR A 192 4.52 -3.46 -3.59
CA THR A 192 3.71 -2.26 -3.37
C THR A 192 2.26 -2.71 -3.29
N TYR A 193 1.66 -2.55 -2.11
CA TYR A 193 0.23 -2.73 -1.92
C TYR A 193 -0.47 -1.41 -2.24
N HIS A 194 -1.57 -1.55 -2.94
CA HIS A 194 -2.34 -0.51 -3.59
C HIS A 194 -3.77 -0.59 -3.04
#